data_AF-K2QN79-F1
#
_entry.id   AF-K2QN79-F1
#
_cell.length_a   1.000
_cell.length_b   1.000
_cell.length_c   1.000
_cell.angle_alpha   90.00
_cell.angle_beta   90.00
_cell.angle_gamma   90.00
#
_symmetry.space_group_name_H-M   'P 1'
#
loop_
_entity.id
_entity.type
_entity.pdbx_description
1 polymer ?
#
loop_
_entity_poly.entity_id
_entity_poly.type
_entity_poly.pdbx_seq_one_letter_code
_entity_poly.pdbx_strand_id
1 'polypeptide(L)'
;MCFILEEENAMFTGDNILGHGTSAVEELGIYMSSLRAMESHNCTRGYPAHGDVIQDLPAKISAELAQKTRRERQVLQTLEKFKAEQKGRGRTKASSMTVRDLVTLMHGNELDEEVRKLALEPFIEEVLRKLAGDGRVAFELRGGEKKWFQV
;
A
#
# COMPACT_ATOMS: atom_id res chain seq x y z
N MET A 1 -0.11 -1.23 -19.46
CA MET A 1 0.64 -0.61 -20.59
C MET A 1 0.16 0.82 -20.71
N CYS A 2 1.07 1.78 -20.82
CA CYS A 2 0.76 3.20 -20.97
C CYS A 2 1.43 3.72 -22.25
N PHE A 3 0.84 4.74 -22.87
CA PHE A 3 1.37 5.34 -24.10
C PHE A 3 1.54 6.84 -23.91
N ILE A 4 2.55 7.42 -24.55
CA ILE A 4 2.80 8.87 -24.53
C ILE A 4 2.34 9.45 -25.86
N LEU A 5 1.55 10.51 -25.79
CA LEU A 5 1.19 11.36 -26.91
C LEU A 5 2.10 12.59 -26.88
N GLU A 6 3.16 12.56 -27.68
CA GLU A 6 4.23 13.56 -27.65
C GLU A 6 3.71 14.96 -28.04
N GLU A 7 2.79 15.04 -29.00
CA GLU A 7 2.22 16.28 -29.51
C GLU A 7 1.47 17.09 -28.44
N GLU A 8 0.98 16.42 -27.39
CA GLU A 8 0.24 17.05 -26.29
C GLU A 8 1.00 17.00 -24.95
N ASN A 9 2.20 16.42 -24.92
CA ASN A 9 2.91 16.08 -23.68
C ASN A 9 1.99 15.33 -22.68
N ALA A 10 1.22 14.37 -23.19
CA ALA A 10 0.18 13.68 -22.44
C ALA A 10 0.42 12.17 -22.39
N MET A 11 -0.17 11.51 -21.39
CA MET A 11 -0.06 10.06 -21.22
C MET A 11 -1.43 9.40 -21.22
N PHE A 12 -1.63 8.36 -22.03
CA PHE A 12 -2.71 7.41 -21.85
C PHE A 12 -2.36 6.49 -20.68
N THR A 13 -3.00 6.72 -19.52
CA THR A 13 -2.63 6.07 -18.25
C THR A 13 -3.29 4.70 -18.09
N GLY A 14 -4.31 4.38 -18.87
CA GLY A 14 -5.10 3.15 -18.71
C GLY A 14 -5.69 3.07 -17.30
N ASP A 15 -5.59 1.89 -16.69
CA ASP A 15 -5.99 1.67 -15.29
C ASP A 15 -4.86 1.90 -14.28
N ASN A 16 -3.66 2.32 -14.71
CA ASN A 16 -2.58 2.60 -13.76
C ASN A 16 -2.88 3.85 -12.92
N ILE A 17 -3.52 4.86 -13.52
CA ILE A 17 -4.08 6.01 -12.82
C ILE A 17 -5.44 6.35 -13.43
N LEU A 18 -6.43 6.46 -12.56
CA LEU A 18 -7.81 6.81 -12.92
C LEU A 18 -8.07 8.30 -12.74
N GLY A 19 -9.00 8.84 -13.53
CA GLY A 19 -9.48 10.22 -13.34
C GLY A 19 -10.17 10.41 -11.99
N HIS A 20 -10.93 9.40 -11.57
CA HIS A 20 -11.61 9.36 -10.28
C HIS A 20 -11.24 8.12 -9.47
N GLY A 21 -11.17 8.26 -8.15
CA GLY A 21 -10.81 7.15 -7.26
C GLY A 21 -9.34 6.74 -7.37
N THR A 22 -9.09 5.46 -7.05
CA THR A 22 -7.77 4.82 -7.05
C THR A 22 -7.87 3.48 -7.78
N SER A 23 -6.76 3.06 -8.38
CA SER A 23 -6.68 1.80 -9.11
C SER A 23 -6.68 0.58 -8.20
N ALA A 24 -7.22 -0.54 -8.71
CA ALA A 24 -6.98 -1.85 -8.14
C ALA A 24 -5.49 -2.20 -8.29
N VAL A 25 -4.91 -2.85 -7.28
CA VAL A 25 -3.49 -3.17 -7.24
C VAL A 25 -3.31 -4.64 -6.85
N GLU A 26 -2.55 -5.37 -7.66
CA GLU A 26 -2.23 -6.79 -7.39
C GLU A 26 -0.93 -6.93 -6.61
N GLU A 27 0.10 -6.16 -6.98
CA GLU A 27 1.40 -6.12 -6.32
C GLU A 27 1.85 -4.67 -6.16
N LEU A 28 1.84 -4.20 -4.91
CA LEU A 28 2.06 -2.80 -4.56
C LEU A 28 3.46 -2.30 -4.96
N GLY A 29 4.49 -3.14 -4.86
CA GLY A 29 5.87 -2.77 -5.19
C GLY A 29 6.04 -2.43 -6.67
N ILE A 30 5.55 -3.31 -7.54
CA ILE A 30 5.52 -3.17 -9.00
C ILE A 30 4.65 -1.98 -9.39
N TYR A 31 3.48 -1.83 -8.79
CA TYR A 31 2.59 -0.69 -9.06
C TYR A 31 3.25 0.65 -8.72
N MET A 32 3.82 0.79 -7.52
CA MET A 32 4.50 2.03 -7.13
C MET A 32 5.73 2.30 -7.98
N SER A 33 6.46 1.27 -8.41
CA SER A 33 7.58 1.42 -9.34
C SER A 33 7.12 1.88 -10.72
N SER A 34 5.98 1.37 -11.19
CA SER A 34 5.34 1.79 -12.44
C SER A 34 4.90 3.25 -12.37
N LEU A 35 4.34 3.69 -11.24
CA LEU A 35 3.98 5.10 -11.05
C LEU A 35 5.20 6.03 -11.09
N ARG A 36 6.32 5.66 -10.48
CA ARG A 36 7.57 6.44 -10.56
C ARG A 36 8.13 6.48 -11.99
N ALA A 37 8.02 5.38 -12.73
CA ALA A 37 8.39 5.37 -14.14
C ALA A 37 7.50 6.32 -14.96
N MET A 38 6.18 6.29 -14.74
CA MET A 38 5.25 7.23 -15.37
C MET A 38 5.58 8.69 -15.03
N GLU A 39 5.88 8.99 -13.76
CA GLU A 39 6.26 10.34 -13.29
C GLU A 39 7.52 10.84 -14.01
N SER A 40 8.51 9.96 -14.25
CA SER A 40 9.79 10.32 -14.88
C SER A 40 9.68 10.83 -16.32
N HIS A 41 8.55 10.56 -17.01
CA HIS A 41 8.29 11.05 -18.36
C HIS A 41 7.82 12.51 -18.41
N ASN A 42 7.50 13.13 -17.27
CA ASN A 42 7.12 14.55 -17.16
C ASN A 42 5.92 14.96 -18.05
N CYS A 43 5.03 14.01 -18.39
CA CYS A 43 3.77 14.32 -19.07
C CYS A 43 2.89 15.18 -18.15
N THR A 44 2.31 16.26 -18.68
CA THR A 44 1.51 17.21 -17.90
C THR A 44 0.06 16.78 -17.76
N ARG A 45 -0.47 16.01 -18.73
CA ARG A 45 -1.87 15.59 -18.79
C ARG A 45 -2.00 14.06 -18.87
N GLY A 46 -3.07 13.52 -18.28
CA GLY A 46 -3.39 12.09 -18.31
C GLY A 46 -4.76 11.80 -18.94
N TYR A 47 -4.81 10.79 -19.80
CA TYR A 47 -6.01 10.22 -20.40
C TYR A 47 -6.26 8.82 -19.81
N PRO A 48 -7.08 8.72 -18.75
CA PRO A 48 -7.35 7.45 -18.09
C PRO A 48 -8.36 6.59 -18.86
N ALA A 49 -8.38 5.29 -18.57
CA ALA A 49 -9.45 4.41 -19.06
C ALA A 49 -10.80 4.71 -18.39
N HIS A 50 -10.77 5.21 -17.15
CA HIS A 50 -11.96 5.55 -16.38
C HIS A 50 -11.84 6.90 -15.66
N GLY A 51 -12.96 7.62 -15.61
CA GLY A 51 -13.05 8.95 -15.01
C GLY A 51 -12.63 10.06 -15.96
N ASP A 52 -12.51 11.28 -15.41
CA ASP A 52 -12.23 12.47 -16.20
C ASP A 52 -10.76 12.59 -16.60
N VAL A 53 -10.51 13.42 -17.62
CA VAL A 53 -9.16 13.81 -18.02
C VAL A 53 -8.41 14.41 -16.82
N ILE A 54 -7.19 13.91 -16.60
CA ILE A 54 -6.32 14.37 -15.52
C ILE A 54 -5.54 15.59 -16.03
N GLN A 55 -5.93 16.78 -15.58
CA GLN A 55 -5.30 18.03 -16.05
C GLN A 55 -3.89 18.26 -15.48
N ASP A 56 -3.61 17.71 -14.30
CA ASP A 56 -2.30 17.75 -13.64
C ASP A 56 -1.89 16.32 -13.29
N LEU A 57 -1.28 15.64 -14.27
CA LEU A 57 -0.84 14.27 -14.12
C LEU A 57 0.28 14.12 -13.06
N PRO A 58 1.29 15.00 -13.00
CA PRO A 58 2.30 14.94 -11.95
C PRO A 58 1.70 15.00 -10.54
N ALA A 59 0.78 15.95 -10.29
CA ALA A 59 0.12 16.05 -8.98
C ALA A 59 -0.71 14.80 -8.66
N LYS A 60 -1.41 14.23 -9.65
CA LYS A 60 -2.19 12.99 -9.47
C LYS A 60 -1.29 11.78 -9.15
N ILE A 61 -0.18 11.59 -9.86
CA ILE A 61 0.79 10.52 -9.57
C ILE A 61 1.37 10.68 -8.16
N SER A 62 1.84 11.89 -7.84
CA SER A 62 2.39 12.21 -6.52
C SER A 62 1.39 11.97 -5.39
N ALA A 63 0.11 12.30 -5.58
CA ALA A 63 -0.95 12.04 -4.62
C ALA A 63 -1.19 10.52 -4.40
N GLU A 64 -1.23 9.73 -5.48
CA GLU A 64 -1.35 8.26 -5.39
C GLU A 64 -0.16 7.66 -4.63
N LEU A 65 1.07 8.02 -5.01
CA LEU A 65 2.29 7.58 -4.32
C LEU A 65 2.29 7.98 -2.83
N ALA A 66 1.87 9.19 -2.50
CA ALA A 66 1.77 9.68 -1.13
C ALA A 66 0.75 8.88 -0.32
N GLN A 67 -0.39 8.52 -0.91
CA GLN A 67 -1.40 7.69 -0.24
C GLN A 67 -0.87 6.29 0.07
N LYS A 68 -0.18 5.63 -0.88
CA LYS A 68 0.38 4.29 -0.64
C LYS A 68 1.50 4.34 0.40
N THR A 69 2.40 5.33 0.31
CA THR A 69 3.49 5.55 1.28
C THR A 69 2.96 5.84 2.69
N ARG A 70 1.85 6.60 2.81
CA ARG A 70 1.20 6.85 4.10
C ARG A 70 0.73 5.55 4.75
N ARG A 71 0.20 4.62 3.96
CA ARG A 71 -0.27 3.32 4.47
C ARG A 71 0.86 2.43 4.95
N GLU A 72 1.96 2.34 4.19
CA GLU A 72 3.18 1.65 4.63
C GLU A 72 3.63 2.17 5.99
N ARG A 73 3.66 3.50 6.16
CA ARG A 73 4.04 4.13 7.43
C ARG A 73 3.10 3.74 8.57
N GLN A 74 1.79 3.71 8.34
CA GLN A 74 0.80 3.32 9.35
C GLN A 74 0.99 1.86 9.81
N VAL A 75 1.27 0.94 8.88
CA VAL A 75 1.55 -0.46 9.19
C VAL A 75 2.81 -0.58 10.06
N LEU A 76 3.89 0.08 9.65
CA LEU A 76 5.16 0.05 10.39
C LEU A 76 5.06 0.66 11.77
N GLN A 77 4.40 1.81 11.91
CA GLN A 77 4.18 2.45 13.21
C GLN A 77 3.37 1.56 14.14
N THR A 78 2.41 0.82 13.61
CA THR A 78 1.61 -0.12 14.42
C THR A 78 2.45 -1.30 14.91
N LEU A 79 3.28 -1.89 14.04
CA LEU A 79 4.23 -2.94 14.42
C LEU A 79 5.25 -2.46 15.46
N GLU A 80 5.77 -1.23 15.30
CA GLU A 80 6.72 -0.61 16.22
C GLU A 80 6.11 -0.38 17.61
N LYS A 81 4.91 0.21 17.67
CA LYS A 81 4.17 0.43 18.93
C LYS A 81 3.94 -0.88 19.67
N PHE A 82 3.47 -1.91 18.96
CA PHE A 82 3.27 -3.22 19.56
C PHE A 82 4.56 -3.82 20.12
N LYS A 83 5.67 -3.71 19.38
CA LYS A 83 6.98 -4.16 19.85
C LYS A 83 7.41 -3.44 21.13
N ALA A 84 7.19 -2.13 21.22
CA ALA A 84 7.50 -1.33 22.39
C ALA A 84 6.65 -1.72 23.61
N GLU A 85 5.34 -1.92 23.45
CA GLU A 85 4.43 -2.34 24.53
C GLU A 85 4.79 -3.72 25.10
N GLN A 86 5.18 -4.67 24.24
CA GLN A 86 5.57 -6.01 24.70
C GLN A 86 6.89 -5.98 25.48
N LYS A 87 7.85 -5.14 25.07
CA LYS A 87 9.08 -4.91 25.84
C LYS A 87 8.79 -4.32 27.22
N GLY A 88 7.89 -3.34 27.32
CA GLY A 88 7.46 -2.75 28.59
C GLY A 88 6.80 -3.76 29.54
N ARG A 89 6.21 -4.84 29.01
CA ARG A 89 5.61 -5.94 29.78
C ARG A 89 6.61 -7.07 30.12
N GLY A 90 7.91 -6.87 29.92
CA GLY A 90 8.96 -7.84 30.25
C GLY A 90 9.04 -9.04 29.31
N ARG A 91 8.37 -8.99 28.14
CA ARG A 91 8.44 -10.06 27.14
C ARG A 91 9.63 -9.83 26.21
N THR A 92 10.61 -10.73 26.27
CA THR A 92 11.85 -10.67 25.47
C THR A 92 11.76 -11.39 24.12
N LYS A 93 10.70 -12.15 23.85
CA LYS A 93 10.51 -12.86 22.57
C LYS A 93 10.06 -11.90 21.47
N ALA A 94 10.51 -12.15 20.24
CA ALA A 94 10.07 -11.43 19.04
C ALA A 94 8.54 -11.33 19.01
N SER A 95 8.03 -10.10 19.14
CA SER A 95 6.62 -9.76 19.17
C SER A 95 6.08 -9.69 17.75
N SER A 96 5.66 -10.84 17.24
CA SER A 96 5.01 -11.01 15.94
C SER A 96 3.48 -10.96 16.07
N MET A 97 2.76 -10.49 15.07
CA MET A 97 1.28 -10.46 15.06
C MET A 97 0.68 -10.99 13.74
N THR A 98 -0.54 -11.52 13.78
CA THR A 98 -1.24 -11.91 12.54
C THR A 98 -1.74 -10.68 11.78
N VAL A 99 -2.13 -10.85 10.50
CA VAL A 99 -2.76 -9.77 9.72
C VAL A 99 -4.05 -9.30 10.40
N ARG A 100 -4.85 -10.24 10.93
CA ARG A 100 -6.06 -9.94 11.69
C ARG A 100 -5.77 -9.06 12.91
N ASP A 101 -4.79 -9.43 13.73
CA ASP A 101 -4.40 -8.64 14.91
C ASP A 101 -3.97 -7.23 14.51
N LEU A 102 -3.20 -7.11 13.41
CA LEU A 102 -2.73 -5.83 12.89
C LEU A 102 -3.89 -4.95 12.43
N VAL A 103 -4.83 -5.49 11.65
CA VAL A 103 -6.03 -4.78 11.19
C VAL A 103 -6.86 -4.31 12.38
N THR A 104 -7.09 -5.19 13.35
CA THR A 104 -7.83 -4.88 14.58
C THR A 104 -7.14 -3.77 15.40
N LEU A 105 -5.81 -3.80 15.50
CA LEU A 105 -5.04 -2.76 16.20
C LEU A 105 -5.07 -1.40 15.46
N MET A 106 -5.14 -1.42 14.12
CA MET A 106 -5.17 -0.21 13.29
C MET A 106 -6.55 0.45 13.21
N HIS A 107 -7.61 -0.35 13.22
CA HIS A 107 -8.97 0.09 12.87
C HIS A 107 -10.01 -0.12 13.99
N GLY A 108 -9.62 -0.75 15.09
CA GLY A 108 -10.49 -1.04 16.23
C GLY A 108 -11.16 -2.42 16.15
N ASN A 109 -11.84 -2.78 17.25
CA ASN A 109 -12.47 -4.09 17.43
C ASN A 109 -13.90 -4.15 16.89
N GLU A 110 -14.52 -3.00 16.63
CA GLU A 110 -15.94 -2.88 16.21
C GLU A 110 -16.12 -2.92 14.69
N LEU A 111 -15.16 -3.49 13.97
CA LEU A 111 -15.25 -3.66 12.52
C LEU A 111 -16.25 -4.75 12.16
N ASP A 112 -17.08 -4.45 11.16
CA ASP A 112 -17.86 -5.46 10.46
C ASP A 112 -16.94 -6.58 9.94
N GLU A 113 -17.37 -7.83 10.14
CA GLU A 113 -16.53 -8.99 9.88
C GLU A 113 -16.23 -9.19 8.40
N GLU A 114 -17.20 -8.89 7.53
CA GLU A 114 -17.04 -8.99 6.07
C GLU A 114 -16.09 -7.90 5.57
N VAL A 115 -16.24 -6.66 6.03
CA VAL A 115 -15.31 -5.56 5.68
C VAL A 115 -13.87 -5.90 6.11
N ARG A 116 -13.70 -6.46 7.31
CA ARG A 116 -12.38 -6.86 7.80
C ARG A 116 -11.75 -7.91 6.89
N LYS A 117 -12.45 -9.01 6.61
CA LYS A 117 -11.93 -10.16 5.87
C LYS A 117 -11.76 -9.90 4.37
N LEU A 118 -12.72 -9.20 3.76
CA LEU A 118 -12.76 -9.05 2.30
C LEU A 118 -12.02 -7.80 1.80
N ALA A 119 -11.86 -6.77 2.63
CA ALA A 119 -11.21 -5.52 2.23
C ALA A 119 -9.93 -5.23 3.01
N LEU A 120 -9.98 -5.19 4.34
CA LEU A 120 -8.85 -4.69 5.13
C LEU A 120 -7.71 -5.70 5.24
N GLU A 121 -8.00 -6.98 5.52
CA GLU A 121 -6.98 -8.02 5.63
C GLU A 121 -6.18 -8.20 4.33
N PRO A 122 -6.79 -8.36 3.14
CA PRO A 122 -6.05 -8.48 1.88
C PRO A 122 -5.19 -7.25 1.58
N PHE A 123 -5.70 -6.06 1.90
CA PHE A 123 -5.01 -4.81 1.65
C PHE A 123 -3.81 -4.57 2.57
N ILE A 124 -3.93 -4.94 3.84
CA ILE A 124 -2.79 -4.91 4.77
C ILE A 124 -1.79 -6.00 4.40
N GLU A 125 -2.24 -7.18 3.93
CA GLU A 125 -1.33 -8.22 3.44
C GLU A 125 -0.52 -7.75 2.23
N GLU A 126 -1.14 -7.04 1.27
CA GLU A 126 -0.47 -6.44 0.13
C GLU A 126 0.67 -5.48 0.57
N VAL A 127 0.39 -4.60 1.54
CA VAL A 127 1.38 -3.69 2.11
C VAL A 127 2.52 -4.44 2.81
N LEU A 128 2.19 -5.49 3.57
CA LEU A 128 3.18 -6.32 4.25
C LEU A 128 4.09 -7.07 3.27
N ARG A 129 3.54 -7.58 2.16
CA ARG A 129 4.32 -8.23 1.09
C ARG A 129 5.32 -7.25 0.49
N LYS A 130 4.87 -6.03 0.16
CA LYS A 130 5.74 -4.97 -0.36
C LYS A 130 6.83 -4.60 0.64
N LEU A 131 6.46 -4.36 1.90
CA LEU A 131 7.44 -4.03 2.96
C LEU A 131 8.45 -5.15 3.22
N ALA A 132 8.07 -6.41 3.00
CA ALA A 132 8.99 -7.54 3.07
C ALA A 132 9.94 -7.58 1.87
N GLY A 133 9.45 -7.26 0.67
CA GLY A 133 10.29 -7.04 -0.50
C GLY A 133 11.33 -5.93 -0.29
N ASP A 134 10.96 -4.88 0.46
CA ASP A 134 11.87 -3.80 0.87
C ASP A 134 12.82 -4.17 2.04
N GLY A 135 12.67 -5.36 2.64
CA GLY A 135 13.45 -5.78 3.81
C GLY A 135 13.12 -5.07 5.12
N ARG A 136 11.95 -4.43 5.23
CA ARG A 136 11.53 -3.65 6.41
C ARG A 136 10.71 -4.46 7.42
N VAL A 137 10.07 -5.51 6.95
CA VAL A 137 9.31 -6.46 7.78
C VAL A 137 9.64 -7.89 7.33
N ALA A 138 9.40 -8.84 8.22
CA ALA A 138 9.48 -10.26 7.91
C ALA A 138 8.31 -10.99 8.58
N PHE A 139 8.13 -12.27 8.24
CA PHE A 139 7.15 -13.12 8.89
C PHE A 139 7.76 -14.46 9.29
N GLU A 140 7.17 -15.06 10.32
CA GLU A 140 7.41 -16.44 10.72
C GLU A 140 6.11 -17.23 10.62
N LEU A 141 6.21 -18.53 10.34
CA LEU A 141 5.07 -19.44 10.37
C LEU A 141 4.95 -20.03 11.78
N ARG A 142 3.84 -19.75 12.46
CA ARG A 142 3.53 -20.33 13.78
C ARG A 142 2.10 -20.83 13.79
N GLY A 143 1.93 -22.14 14.00
CA GLY A 143 0.60 -22.77 14.03
C GLY A 143 -0.13 -22.73 12.70
N GLY A 144 0.59 -22.71 11.56
CA GLY A 144 0.01 -22.60 10.23
C GLY A 144 -0.29 -21.18 9.77
N GLU A 145 -0.11 -20.18 10.64
CA GLU A 145 -0.39 -18.77 10.32
C GLU A 145 0.90 -17.95 10.18
N LYS A 146 0.90 -17.00 9.25
CA LYS A 146 1.95 -15.99 9.12
C LYS A 146 1.82 -14.96 10.25
N LYS A 147 2.89 -14.78 11.02
CA LYS A 147 3.00 -13.71 12.01
C LYS A 147 4.11 -12.75 11.62
N TRP A 148 3.74 -11.49 11.45
CA TRP A 148 4.57 -10.43 10.92
C TRP A 148 5.26 -9.65 12.04
N PHE A 149 6.49 -9.22 11.78
CA PHE A 149 7.28 -8.39 12.68
C PHE A 149 8.20 -7.45 11.89
N GLN A 150 8.59 -6.34 12.52
CA GLN A 150 9.54 -5.40 11.95
C GLN A 150 10.98 -5.89 12.14
N VAL A 151 11.78 -5.82 11.07
CA VAL A 151 13.21 -6.19 11.03
C VAL A 151 14.07 -5.03 11.51
#